data_AF-A0A7S2CUM1-F1
#
_entry.id   AF-A0A7S2CUM1-F1
#
_cell.length_a   1.000
_cell.length_b   1.000
_cell.length_c   1.000
_cell.angle_alpha   90.00
_cell.angle_beta   90.00
_cell.angle_gamma   90.00
#
_symmetry.space_group_name_H-M   'P 1'
#
loop_
_entity.id
_entity.type
_entity.pdbx_description
1 polymer ?
#
loop_
_entity_poly.entity_id
_entity_poly.type
_entity_poly.pdbx_seq_one_letter_code
_entity_poly.pdbx_strand_id
1 'polypeptide(L)'
;KSRGQIFRAHLCPLPLREERPASPEERPASPEAGPKMWFYDAITLGDGTVGGTAKVVTDALLTLPKDEQPWWLKHSTKDQAYQAVVQALADSYTSCVCAQDYIDKQTEKGRSIEDAYDDIKPIIEASSRSPIFPDPGPENEEEAAKLLDEQLLPPMSQAEQRRAADREALEAIT
;
A
#
# COMPACT_ATOMS: atom_id res chain seq x y z
N LYS A 1 -13.03 -39.22 5.73
CA LYS A 1 -13.66 -38.25 6.65
C LYS A 1 -12.54 -37.46 7.34
N SER A 2 -12.10 -36.35 6.75
CA SER A 2 -11.13 -35.44 7.37
C SER A 2 -11.73 -34.04 7.33
N ARG A 3 -11.99 -33.46 8.50
CA ARG A 3 -12.59 -32.12 8.63
C ARG A 3 -11.45 -31.11 8.58
N GLY A 4 -11.43 -30.28 7.54
CA GLY A 4 -10.59 -29.09 7.48
C GLY A 4 -11.02 -28.10 8.57
N GLN A 5 -10.11 -27.80 9.49
CA GLN A 5 -10.25 -26.69 10.42
C GLN A 5 -9.81 -25.42 9.68
N ILE A 6 -10.77 -24.54 9.43
CA ILE A 6 -10.53 -23.18 8.96
C ILE A 6 -10.06 -22.37 10.17
N PHE A 7 -8.82 -21.90 10.15
CA PHE A 7 -8.30 -20.91 11.09
C PHE A 7 -9.07 -19.61 10.87
N ARG A 8 -10.01 -19.29 11.76
CA ARG A 8 -10.57 -17.95 11.89
C ARG A 8 -9.52 -17.09 12.59
N ALA A 9 -8.89 -16.19 11.85
CA ALA A 9 -8.13 -15.09 12.45
C ALA A 9 -9.07 -14.29 13.35
N HIS A 10 -8.77 -14.26 14.64
CA HIS A 10 -9.44 -13.39 15.61
C HIS A 10 -9.02 -11.94 15.32
N LEU A 11 -9.77 -11.28 14.45
CA LEU A 11 -9.78 -9.82 14.37
C LEU A 11 -10.28 -9.30 15.72
N CYS A 12 -9.42 -8.61 16.45
CA CYS A 12 -9.82 -7.87 17.65
C CYS A 12 -10.94 -6.89 17.28
N PRO A 13 -12.12 -6.96 17.93
CA PRO A 13 -13.16 -5.98 17.70
C PRO A 13 -12.71 -4.65 18.29
N LEU A 14 -12.39 -3.69 17.41
CA LEU A 14 -12.25 -2.30 17.84
C LEU A 14 -13.59 -1.85 18.44
N PRO A 15 -13.58 -1.12 19.57
CA PRO A 15 -14.82 -0.62 20.16
C PRO A 15 -15.50 0.32 19.16
N LEU A 16 -16.71 -0.04 18.75
CA LEU A 16 -17.61 0.79 17.95
C LEU A 16 -17.85 2.09 18.72
N ARG A 17 -17.20 3.16 18.25
CA ARG A 17 -17.33 4.50 18.78
C ARG A 17 -18.74 4.97 18.47
N GLU A 18 -19.54 5.24 19.50
CA GLU A 18 -20.91 5.75 19.40
C GLU A 18 -20.98 6.92 18.40
N GLU A 19 -21.84 6.78 17.40
CA GLU A 19 -22.13 7.82 16.43
C GLU A 19 -22.77 9.02 17.14
N ARG A 20 -22.03 10.11 17.28
CA ARG A 20 -22.64 11.42 17.50
C ARG A 20 -23.12 11.97 16.15
N PRO A 21 -24.36 12.47 16.06
CA PRO A 21 -24.79 13.18 14.86
C PRO A 21 -23.96 14.47 14.73
N ALA A 22 -23.19 14.58 13.64
CA ALA A 22 -22.42 15.77 13.33
C ALA A 22 -23.36 16.85 12.75
N SER A 23 -23.58 17.91 13.51
CA SER A 23 -24.14 19.17 12.99
C SER A 23 -23.12 19.80 12.03
N PRO A 24 -23.54 20.35 10.87
CA PRO A 24 -22.64 20.93 9.89
C PRO A 24 -22.33 22.38 10.29
N GLU A 25 -21.46 22.54 11.28
CA GLU A 25 -20.80 23.83 11.54
C GLU A 25 -19.30 23.66 11.35
N GLU A 26 -18.78 24.49 10.45
CA GLU A 26 -17.39 24.60 10.02
C GLU A 26 -16.43 24.46 11.21
N ARG A 27 -15.70 23.34 11.25
CA ARG A 27 -14.53 23.26 12.13
C ARG A 27 -13.40 24.02 11.45
N PRO A 28 -12.86 25.09 12.06
CA PRO A 28 -11.62 25.66 11.56
C PRO A 28 -10.53 24.59 11.63
N ALA A 29 -9.78 24.43 10.54
CA ALA A 29 -8.61 23.56 10.48
C ALA A 29 -7.66 23.94 11.62
N SER A 30 -7.59 23.11 12.65
CA SER A 30 -6.62 23.29 13.72
C SER A 30 -5.22 23.08 13.16
N PRO A 31 -4.29 24.05 13.28
CA PRO A 31 -2.94 23.95 12.73
C PRO A 31 -2.06 22.92 13.48
N GLU A 32 -2.60 22.23 14.50
CA GLU A 32 -1.92 21.14 15.23
C GLU A 32 -2.45 19.74 14.89
N ALA A 33 -3.23 19.58 13.82
CA ALA A 33 -3.48 18.26 13.25
C ALA A 33 -2.17 17.75 12.64
N GLY A 34 -1.36 17.06 13.44
CA GLY A 34 -0.07 16.53 13.03
C GLY A 34 -0.16 15.70 11.73
N PRO A 35 0.97 15.48 11.04
CA PRO A 35 1.06 14.90 9.69
C PRO A 35 0.51 13.47 9.52
N LYS A 36 -0.16 12.91 10.54
CA LYS A 36 -0.72 11.56 10.58
C LYS A 36 -2.25 11.50 10.38
N MET A 37 -2.98 12.63 10.45
CA MET A 37 -4.46 12.61 10.40
C MET A 37 -5.01 12.27 9.01
N TRP A 38 -4.37 12.77 7.95
CA TRP A 38 -4.85 12.59 6.57
C TRP A 38 -4.98 11.11 6.17
N PHE A 39 -4.09 10.26 6.68
CA PHE A 39 -4.11 8.83 6.36
C PHE A 39 -5.24 8.10 7.10
N TYR A 40 -5.54 8.46 8.34
CA TYR A 40 -6.69 7.92 9.06
C TYR A 40 -8.02 8.35 8.41
N ASP A 41 -8.09 9.57 7.89
CA ASP A 41 -9.23 10.03 7.11
C ASP A 41 -9.38 9.20 5.82
N ALA A 42 -8.27 8.92 5.12
CA ALA A 42 -8.28 8.07 3.94
C ALA A 42 -8.71 6.62 4.23
N ILE A 43 -8.28 6.04 5.36
CA ILE A 43 -8.74 4.72 5.83
C ILE A 43 -10.25 4.74 6.06
N THR A 44 -10.75 5.79 6.73
CA THR A 44 -12.16 5.92 7.08
C THR A 44 -13.03 6.07 5.83
N LEU A 45 -12.61 6.93 4.88
CA LEU A 45 -13.29 7.13 3.60
C LEU A 45 -13.17 5.91 2.68
N GLY A 46 -12.16 5.07 2.88
CA GLY A 46 -11.89 3.83 2.15
C GLY A 46 -12.50 2.57 2.76
N ASP A 47 -13.49 2.71 3.64
CA ASP A 47 -14.19 1.63 4.35
C ASP A 47 -13.25 0.72 5.18
N GLY A 48 -12.07 1.19 5.54
CA GLY A 48 -11.05 0.42 6.28
C GLY A 48 -10.32 -0.64 5.45
N THR A 49 -10.52 -0.67 4.13
CA THR A 49 -9.89 -1.66 3.24
C THR A 49 -8.65 -1.09 2.54
N VAL A 50 -7.69 -1.95 2.18
CA VAL A 50 -6.49 -1.52 1.41
C VAL A 50 -6.91 -0.93 0.07
N GLY A 51 -7.81 -1.60 -0.67
CA GLY A 51 -8.29 -1.12 -1.96
C GLY A 51 -9.08 0.19 -1.86
N GLY A 52 -9.98 0.31 -0.88
CA GLY A 52 -10.73 1.56 -0.66
C GLY A 52 -9.82 2.72 -0.26
N THR A 53 -8.88 2.48 0.65
CA THR A 53 -7.88 3.49 1.06
C THR A 53 -7.01 3.90 -0.12
N ALA A 54 -6.51 2.95 -0.90
CA ALA A 54 -5.71 3.22 -2.10
C ALA A 54 -6.47 4.06 -3.12
N LYS A 55 -7.77 3.79 -3.30
CA LYS A 55 -8.62 4.57 -4.19
C LYS A 55 -8.73 6.02 -3.73
N VAL A 56 -9.02 6.25 -2.44
CA VAL A 56 -9.11 7.61 -1.87
C VAL A 56 -7.80 8.36 -2.03
N VAL A 57 -6.67 7.72 -1.71
CA VAL A 57 -5.33 8.31 -1.84
C VAL A 57 -5.02 8.61 -3.31
N THR A 58 -5.30 7.68 -4.22
CA THR A 58 -5.03 7.86 -5.66
C THR A 58 -5.87 8.99 -6.24
N ASP A 59 -7.15 9.04 -5.89
CA ASP A 59 -8.05 10.12 -6.34
C ASP A 59 -7.53 11.47 -5.84
N ALA A 60 -7.11 11.59 -4.57
CA ALA A 60 -6.52 12.81 -4.03
C ALA A 60 -5.22 13.21 -4.76
N LEU A 61 -4.29 12.28 -4.97
CA LEU A 61 -3.02 12.53 -5.66
C LEU A 61 -3.24 13.04 -7.10
N LEU A 62 -4.23 12.50 -7.81
CA LEU A 62 -4.55 12.90 -9.18
C LEU A 62 -5.19 14.29 -9.29
N THR A 63 -5.74 14.83 -8.18
CA THR A 63 -6.26 16.21 -8.15
C THR A 63 -5.17 17.28 -7.98
N LEU A 64 -3.96 16.89 -7.58
CA LEU A 64 -2.86 17.83 -7.41
C LEU A 64 -2.43 18.46 -8.75
N PRO A 65 -1.97 19.72 -8.75
CA PRO A 65 -1.31 20.34 -9.90
C PRO A 65 -0.17 19.44 -10.45
N LYS A 66 0.02 19.44 -11.77
CA LYS A 66 0.96 18.50 -12.45
C LYS A 66 2.41 18.66 -12.00
N ASP A 67 2.79 19.83 -11.55
CA ASP A 67 4.10 20.18 -10.96
C ASP A 67 4.26 19.67 -9.53
N GLU A 68 3.16 19.52 -8.78
CA GLU A 68 3.13 18.96 -7.42
C GLU A 68 2.95 17.43 -7.41
N GLN A 69 2.53 16.83 -8.53
CA GLN A 69 2.44 15.38 -8.66
C GLN A 69 3.84 14.74 -8.61
N PRO A 70 4.01 13.61 -7.91
CA PRO A 70 5.26 12.86 -7.95
C PRO A 70 5.53 12.39 -9.39
N TRP A 71 6.81 12.33 -9.78
CA TRP A 71 7.23 12.09 -11.16
C TRP A 71 6.57 10.85 -11.79
N TRP A 72 6.49 9.74 -11.05
CA TRP A 72 5.89 8.49 -11.52
C TRP A 72 4.40 8.62 -11.82
N LEU A 73 3.68 9.49 -11.10
CA LEU A 73 2.25 9.73 -11.30
C LEU A 73 1.98 10.55 -12.56
N LYS A 74 2.92 11.42 -12.97
CA LYS A 74 2.78 12.24 -14.18
C LYS A 74 2.65 11.39 -15.44
N HIS A 75 3.32 10.24 -15.44
CA HIS A 75 3.42 9.31 -16.57
C HIS A 75 2.54 8.06 -16.40
N SER A 76 1.77 7.96 -15.31
CA SER A 76 0.92 6.81 -15.02
C SER A 76 -0.53 7.06 -15.42
N THR A 77 -1.20 6.01 -15.90
CA THR A 77 -2.67 5.97 -15.97
C THR A 77 -3.27 5.92 -14.56
N LYS A 78 -4.57 6.24 -14.42
CA LYS A 78 -5.28 6.14 -13.14
C LYS A 78 -5.21 4.73 -12.53
N ASP A 79 -5.31 3.69 -13.36
CA ASP A 79 -5.25 2.31 -12.91
C ASP A 79 -3.84 1.94 -12.43
N GLN A 80 -2.81 2.28 -13.20
CA GLN A 80 -1.40 2.09 -12.80
C GLN A 80 -1.08 2.80 -11.49
N ALA A 81 -1.53 4.05 -11.33
CA ALA A 81 -1.37 4.79 -10.10
C ALA A 81 -2.06 4.11 -8.92
N TYR A 82 -3.28 3.63 -9.13
CA TYR A 82 -4.03 2.88 -8.13
C TYR A 82 -3.31 1.60 -7.71
N GLN A 83 -2.83 0.80 -8.67
CA GLN A 83 -2.09 -0.43 -8.38
C GLN A 83 -0.79 -0.15 -7.62
N ALA A 84 -0.05 0.89 -7.99
CA ALA A 84 1.17 1.30 -7.29
C ALA A 84 0.87 1.66 -5.82
N VAL A 85 -0.21 2.40 -5.56
CA VAL A 85 -0.62 2.75 -4.20
C VAL A 85 -1.11 1.52 -3.43
N VAL A 86 -1.89 0.63 -4.05
CA VAL A 86 -2.32 -0.64 -3.44
C VAL A 86 -1.11 -1.46 -3.01
N GLN A 87 -0.13 -1.62 -3.90
CA GLN A 87 1.08 -2.38 -3.65
C GLN A 87 1.87 -1.78 -2.47
N ALA A 88 2.09 -0.46 -2.48
CA ALA A 88 2.80 0.22 -1.40
C ALA A 88 2.10 0.06 -0.04
N LEU A 89 0.76 0.12 -0.01
CA LEU A 89 -0.01 -0.11 1.22
C LEU A 89 0.05 -1.56 1.69
N ALA A 90 0.00 -2.53 0.76
CA ALA A 90 0.13 -3.95 1.07
C ALA A 90 1.52 -4.30 1.62
N ASP A 91 2.58 -3.74 1.03
CA ASP A 91 3.96 -3.94 1.47
C ASP A 91 4.19 -3.31 2.86
N SER A 92 3.63 -2.13 3.09
CA SER A 92 3.66 -1.47 4.39
C SER A 92 2.94 -2.28 5.46
N TYR A 93 1.74 -2.79 5.16
CA TYR A 93 0.98 -3.65 6.07
C TYR A 93 1.75 -4.92 6.41
N THR A 94 2.31 -5.60 5.40
CA THR A 94 3.12 -6.81 5.58
C THR A 94 4.32 -6.55 6.47
N SER A 95 5.03 -5.44 6.24
CA SER A 95 6.18 -5.03 7.06
C SER A 95 5.78 -4.80 8.53
N CYS A 96 4.65 -4.14 8.77
CA CYS A 96 4.12 -3.93 10.13
C CYS A 96 3.77 -5.25 10.83
N VAL A 97 3.14 -6.19 10.11
CA VAL A 97 2.80 -7.51 10.66
C VAL A 97 4.07 -8.30 11.03
N CYS A 98 5.07 -8.31 10.16
CA CYS A 98 6.35 -8.96 10.44
C CYS A 98 7.09 -8.33 11.62
N ALA A 99 7.07 -6.99 11.71
CA ALA A 99 7.62 -6.25 12.84
C ALA A 99 6.91 -6.63 14.15
N GLN A 100 5.58 -6.64 14.16
CA GLN A 100 4.79 -7.03 15.34
C GLN A 100 5.07 -8.47 15.76
N ASP A 101 5.05 -9.42 14.83
CA ASP A 101 5.35 -10.84 15.09
C ASP A 101 6.77 -11.03 15.65
N TYR A 102 7.74 -10.25 15.19
CA TYR A 102 9.08 -10.23 15.79
C TYR A 102 9.06 -9.74 17.24
N ILE A 103 8.44 -8.60 17.51
CA ILE A 103 8.35 -8.03 18.87
C ILE A 103 7.67 -9.02 19.81
N ASP A 104 6.56 -9.63 19.39
CA ASP A 104 5.81 -10.59 20.18
C ASP A 104 6.70 -11.79 20.54
N LYS A 105 7.42 -12.36 19.56
CA LYS A 105 8.35 -13.48 19.76
C LYS A 105 9.53 -13.15 20.68
N GLN A 106 10.03 -11.92 20.67
CA GLN A 106 11.10 -11.50 21.59
C GLN A 106 10.57 -11.27 23.00
N THR A 107 9.37 -10.71 23.11
CA THR A 107 8.69 -10.47 24.39
C THR A 107 8.34 -11.80 25.08
N GLU A 108 7.88 -12.80 24.33
CA GLU A 108 7.65 -14.17 24.83
C GLU A 108 8.92 -14.84 25.38
N LYS A 109 10.10 -14.44 24.89
CA LYS A 109 11.40 -14.90 25.40
C LYS A 109 11.89 -14.13 26.62
N GLY A 110 11.11 -13.16 27.10
CA GLY A 110 11.40 -12.35 28.28
C GLY A 110 12.21 -11.10 28.02
N ARG A 111 12.38 -10.67 26.76
CA ARG A 111 12.96 -9.34 26.45
C ARG A 111 11.93 -8.23 26.66
N SER A 112 12.40 -7.01 26.90
CA SER A 112 11.53 -5.83 26.91
C SER A 112 11.05 -5.51 25.49
N ILE A 113 9.91 -4.82 25.39
CA ILE A 113 9.37 -4.37 24.10
C ILE A 113 10.34 -3.36 23.46
N GLU A 114 10.94 -2.50 24.28
CA GLU A 114 11.90 -1.48 23.86
C GLU A 114 13.15 -2.12 23.21
N ASP A 115 13.73 -3.13 23.85
CA ASP A 115 14.91 -3.83 23.30
C ASP A 115 14.57 -4.56 21.99
N ALA A 116 13.38 -5.16 21.91
CA ALA A 116 12.93 -5.83 20.69
C ALA A 116 12.63 -4.83 19.56
N TYR A 117 12.10 -3.67 19.90
CA TYR A 117 11.82 -2.60 18.95
C TYR A 117 13.13 -1.99 18.40
N ASP A 118 14.14 -1.80 19.24
CA ASP A 118 15.43 -1.24 18.81
C ASP A 118 16.12 -2.09 17.74
N ASP A 119 15.92 -3.42 17.74
CA ASP A 119 16.44 -4.32 16.70
C ASP A 119 15.80 -4.09 15.32
N ILE A 120 14.49 -3.78 15.29
CA ILE A 120 13.73 -3.62 14.03
C ILE A 120 13.58 -2.17 13.59
N LYS A 121 13.77 -1.22 14.50
CA LYS A 121 13.75 0.22 14.23
C LYS A 121 14.59 0.61 13.01
N PRO A 122 15.86 0.19 12.85
CA PRO A 122 16.64 0.55 11.66
C PRO A 122 16.02 0.01 10.36
N ILE A 123 15.34 -1.14 10.41
CA ILE A 123 14.67 -1.75 9.24
C ILE A 123 13.43 -0.93 8.87
N ILE A 124 12.62 -0.56 9.87
CA ILE A 124 11.44 0.30 9.68
C ILE A 124 11.85 1.68 9.17
N GLU A 125 12.92 2.26 9.72
CA GLU A 125 13.44 3.54 9.26
C GLU A 125 13.97 3.47 7.82
N ALA A 126 14.62 2.36 7.44
CA ALA A 126 15.09 2.15 6.08
C ALA A 126 13.93 2.01 5.09
N SER A 127 12.90 1.22 5.42
CA SER A 127 11.74 1.02 4.55
C SER A 127 10.90 2.30 4.41
N SER A 128 10.78 3.10 5.47
CA SER A 128 10.02 4.36 5.45
C SER A 128 10.67 5.46 4.61
N ARG A 129 11.98 5.38 4.36
CA ARG A 129 12.73 6.37 3.57
C ARG A 129 12.76 6.03 2.08
N SER A 130 12.40 4.81 1.70
CA SER A 130 12.45 4.40 0.30
C SER A 130 11.18 4.89 -0.41
N PRO A 131 11.29 5.83 -1.37
CA PRO A 131 10.14 6.20 -2.19
C PRO A 131 9.65 4.99 -3.00
N ILE A 132 8.35 4.96 -3.30
CA ILE A 132 7.73 3.90 -4.13
C ILE A 132 8.48 3.77 -5.46
N PHE A 133 8.87 4.90 -6.04
CA PHE A 133 9.75 4.98 -7.19
C PHE A 133 10.86 5.99 -6.93
N PRO A 134 12.15 5.60 -7.00
CA PRO A 134 13.28 6.51 -6.86
C PRO A 134 13.19 7.67 -7.84
N ASP A 135 13.48 8.89 -7.42
CA ASP A 135 13.53 10.04 -8.34
C ASP A 135 14.67 9.82 -9.35
N PRO A 136 14.37 9.72 -10.67
CA PRO A 136 15.37 9.48 -11.69
C PRO A 136 16.23 10.72 -11.99
N GLY A 137 15.85 11.90 -11.47
CA GLY A 137 16.40 13.18 -11.87
C GLY A 137 15.80 13.71 -13.18
N PRO A 138 15.87 15.02 -13.44
CA PRO A 138 15.23 15.64 -14.60
C PRO A 138 15.79 15.15 -15.94
N GLU A 139 17.05 14.72 -15.99
CA GLU A 139 17.69 14.21 -17.21
C GLU A 139 17.24 12.79 -17.59
N ASN A 140 16.74 11.99 -16.65
CA ASN A 140 16.37 10.59 -16.88
C ASN A 140 14.86 10.34 -16.76
N GLU A 141 14.04 11.37 -16.53
CA GLU A 141 12.60 11.22 -16.30
C GLU A 141 11.89 10.55 -17.50
N GLU A 142 12.28 10.88 -18.74
CA GLU A 142 11.69 10.25 -19.94
C GLU A 142 12.08 8.77 -20.09
N GLU A 143 13.32 8.41 -19.77
CA GLU A 143 13.78 7.02 -19.80
C GLU A 143 13.12 6.21 -18.67
N ALA A 144 13.03 6.79 -17.47
CA ALA A 144 12.33 6.19 -16.34
C ALA A 144 10.84 6.00 -16.61
N ALA A 145 10.18 6.93 -17.31
CA ALA A 145 8.79 6.79 -17.71
C ALA A 145 8.56 5.60 -18.65
N LYS A 146 9.49 5.35 -19.58
CA LYS A 146 9.44 4.18 -20.48
C LYS A 146 9.58 2.86 -19.70
N LEU A 147 10.51 2.81 -18.76
CA LEU A 147 10.71 1.64 -17.88
C LEU A 147 9.52 1.41 -16.94
N LEU A 148 8.89 2.49 -16.47
CA LEU A 148 7.72 2.43 -15.60
C LEU A 148 6.53 1.79 -16.32
N ASP A 149 6.32 2.15 -17.59
CA ASP A 149 5.26 1.56 -18.40
C ASP A 149 5.48 0.05 -18.58
N GLU A 150 6.73 -0.39 -18.77
CA GLU A 150 7.10 -1.80 -18.90
C GLU A 150 6.96 -2.59 -17.58
N GLN A 151 7.26 -1.96 -16.43
CA GLN A 151 7.13 -2.58 -15.10
C GLN A 151 5.68 -2.61 -14.57
N LEU A 152 4.84 -1.67 -14.98
CA LEU A 152 3.44 -1.56 -14.57
C LEU A 152 2.48 -2.25 -15.53
N LEU A 153 2.98 -2.96 -16.55
CA LEU A 153 2.16 -3.88 -17.32
C LEU A 153 1.54 -4.89 -16.34
N PRO A 154 0.21 -5.02 -16.29
CA PRO A 154 -0.41 -6.04 -15.46
C PRO A 154 0.20 -7.39 -15.85
N PRO A 155 0.50 -8.28 -14.89
CA PRO A 155 0.87 -9.64 -15.25
C PRO A 155 -0.21 -10.13 -16.19
N MET A 156 0.19 -10.64 -17.38
CA MET A 156 -0.75 -11.15 -18.39
C MET A 156 -1.87 -11.88 -17.65
N SER A 157 -3.13 -11.57 -17.95
CA SER A 157 -4.23 -12.25 -17.27
C SER A 157 -4.01 -13.77 -17.39
N GLN A 158 -4.43 -14.58 -16.41
CA GLN A 158 -4.25 -16.04 -16.53
C GLN A 158 -4.80 -16.59 -17.85
N ALA A 159 -5.81 -15.93 -18.43
CA ALA A 159 -6.34 -16.23 -19.76
C ALA A 159 -5.34 -15.91 -20.88
N GLU A 160 -4.64 -14.79 -20.83
CA GLU A 160 -3.58 -14.42 -21.78
C GLU A 160 -2.31 -15.25 -21.58
N GLN A 161 -1.94 -15.58 -20.35
CA GLN A 161 -0.85 -16.54 -20.07
C GLN A 161 -1.16 -17.91 -20.66
N ARG A 162 -2.40 -18.39 -20.53
CA ARG A 162 -2.85 -19.64 -21.15
C ARG A 162 -2.82 -19.56 -22.67
N ARG A 163 -3.33 -18.47 -23.27
CA ARG A 163 -3.29 -18.28 -24.73
C ARG A 163 -1.86 -18.17 -25.27
N ALA A 164 -0.96 -17.53 -24.54
CA ALA A 164 0.46 -17.44 -24.89
C ALA A 164 1.14 -18.81 -24.81
N ALA A 165 0.90 -19.56 -23.73
CA ALA A 165 1.40 -20.92 -23.56
C ALA A 165 0.85 -21.88 -24.63
N ASP A 166 -0.44 -21.79 -24.96
CA ASP A 166 -1.08 -22.60 -26.02
C ASP A 166 -0.49 -22.28 -27.40
N ARG A 167 -0.17 -21.01 -27.67
CA ARG A 167 0.48 -20.58 -28.92
C ARG A 167 1.91 -21.10 -29.03
N GLU A 168 2.69 -20.99 -27.96
CA GLU A 168 4.06 -21.53 -27.91
C GLU A 168 4.08 -23.05 -28.09
N ALA A 169 3.14 -23.76 -27.46
CA ALA A 169 2.98 -25.21 -27.63
C ALA A 169 2.63 -25.61 -29.07
N LEU A 170 1.83 -24.81 -29.78
CA LEU A 170 1.51 -25.03 -31.20
C LEU A 170 2.72 -24.76 -32.11
N GLU A 171 3.47 -23.68 -31.86
CA GLU A 171 4.69 -23.36 -32.60
C GLU A 171 5.78 -24.43 -32.40
N ALA A 172 5.88 -25.06 -31.23
CA ALA A 172 6.85 -26.13 -30.96
C ALA A 172 6.54 -27.48 -31.65
N ILE A 173 5.32 -27.68 -32.15
CA ILE A 173 4.90 -28.91 -32.85
C ILE A 173 5.06 -28.76 -34.38
N THR A 174 5.30 -27.54 -34.87
CA THR A 174 5.41 -27.22 -36.31
C THR A 174 6.85 -27.17 -36.75
#